data_AF-A0A9N8QRS0-F1
#
_entry.id   AF-A0A9N8QRS0-F1
#
_cell.length_a   1.000
_cell.length_b   1.000
_cell.length_c   1.000
_cell.angle_alpha   90.00
_cell.angle_beta   90.00
_cell.angle_gamma   90.00
#
_symmetry.space_group_name_H-M   'P 1'
#
loop_
_entity.id
_entity.type
_entity.pdbx_description
1 polymer ?
#
loop_
_entity_poly.entity_id
_entity_poly.type
_entity_poly.pdbx_seq_one_letter_code
_entity_poly.pdbx_strand_id
1 'polypeptide(L)'
;MIKKIITAAVIIFSISIYGQNNPFTRLLLDKVIIYDFEGGKGSENLHIIDNNGKLSETVKKKVILDQKTIETLSMKLESKQSYGAGTASCFVPHFGIVYYLKNKPVAHISVCMDCNRLISSKNIMAQNQGKTGSGKDSYYLLEGMSKSFRSFLNGLLKKYKFSHQVKNS
;
A
#
# COMPACT_ATOMS: atom_id res chain seq x y z
N MET A 1 -69.96 2.09 7.58
CA MET A 1 -68.71 1.31 7.65
C MET A 1 -67.58 2.15 7.05
N ILE A 2 -66.66 2.68 7.86
CA ILE A 2 -65.52 3.49 7.39
C ILE A 2 -64.25 2.66 7.59
N LYS A 3 -63.61 2.23 6.51
CA LYS A 3 -62.31 1.57 6.54
C LYS A 3 -61.21 2.62 6.68
N LYS A 4 -60.51 2.63 7.83
CA LYS A 4 -59.29 3.43 8.02
C LYS A 4 -58.16 2.77 7.22
N ILE A 5 -57.59 3.49 6.26
CA ILE A 5 -56.36 3.09 5.57
C ILE A 5 -55.21 3.72 6.36
N ILE A 6 -54.41 2.88 7.01
CA ILE A 6 -53.18 3.29 7.68
C ILE A 6 -52.06 3.21 6.65
N THR A 7 -51.61 4.36 6.14
CA THR A 7 -50.46 4.44 5.24
C THR A 7 -49.19 4.44 6.09
N ALA A 8 -48.49 3.30 6.13
CA ALA A 8 -47.18 3.22 6.76
C ALA A 8 -46.13 3.83 5.83
N ALA A 9 -45.52 4.94 6.25
CA ALA A 9 -44.40 5.56 5.56
C ALA A 9 -43.12 4.77 5.86
N VAL A 10 -42.61 4.05 4.86
CA VAL A 10 -41.31 3.37 4.93
C VAL A 10 -40.22 4.38 4.58
N ILE A 11 -39.54 4.90 5.60
CA ILE A 11 -38.36 5.75 5.43
C ILE A 11 -37.17 4.84 5.18
N ILE A 12 -36.75 4.73 3.92
CA ILE A 12 -35.52 4.04 3.54
C ILE A 12 -34.35 5.00 3.78
N PHE A 13 -33.63 4.79 4.88
CA PHE A 13 -32.34 5.45 5.11
C PHE A 13 -31.31 4.83 4.17
N SER A 14 -31.04 5.51 3.05
CA SER A 14 -29.91 5.17 2.17
C SER A 14 -28.61 5.52 2.88
N ILE A 15 -27.99 4.54 3.53
CA ILE A 15 -26.64 4.69 4.06
C ILE A 15 -25.71 4.73 2.83
N SER A 16 -25.29 5.92 2.43
CA SER A 16 -24.24 6.09 1.42
C SER A 16 -22.93 5.55 2.00
N ILE A 17 -22.68 4.25 1.79
CA ILE A 17 -21.38 3.64 2.05
C ILE A 17 -20.43 4.22 1.00
N TYR A 18 -19.79 5.34 1.31
CA TYR A 18 -18.58 5.75 0.61
C TYR A 18 -17.49 4.73 0.97
N GLY A 19 -17.54 3.58 0.31
CA GLY A 19 -16.59 2.49 0.50
C GLY A 19 -15.24 2.96 0.00
N GLN A 20 -14.31 3.21 0.92
CA GLN A 20 -12.90 3.22 0.55
C GLN A 20 -12.60 1.85 -0.08
N ASN A 21 -12.08 1.87 -1.30
CA ASN A 21 -11.56 0.66 -1.91
C ASN A 21 -10.31 0.29 -1.13
N ASN A 22 -10.41 -0.80 -0.37
CA ASN A 22 -9.43 -1.28 0.60
C ASN A 22 -8.83 -2.58 0.04
N PRO A 23 -7.84 -2.46 -0.87
CA PRO A 23 -7.40 -3.59 -1.68
C PRO A 23 -6.52 -4.59 -0.95
N PHE A 24 -6.02 -4.28 0.24
CA PHE A 24 -5.09 -5.11 1.02
C PHE A 24 -5.78 -5.79 2.21
N THR A 25 -6.68 -5.12 2.94
CA THR A 25 -7.43 -5.76 4.04
C THR A 25 -8.46 -6.77 3.55
N ARG A 26 -8.93 -6.64 2.29
CA ARG A 26 -9.88 -7.56 1.66
C ARG A 26 -9.22 -8.51 0.65
N LEU A 27 -7.90 -8.51 0.57
CA LEU A 27 -7.16 -9.31 -0.41
C LEU A 27 -7.20 -10.79 -0.02
N LEU A 28 -7.63 -11.65 -0.94
CA LEU A 28 -7.44 -13.09 -0.79
C LEU A 28 -5.94 -13.42 -0.94
N LEU A 29 -5.35 -13.98 0.09
CA LEU A 29 -3.93 -14.33 0.17
C LEU A 29 -3.72 -15.55 1.08
N ASP A 30 -2.61 -16.25 0.88
CA ASP A 30 -2.10 -17.27 1.80
C ASP A 30 -0.91 -16.77 2.61
N LYS A 31 -0.11 -15.86 2.03
CA LYS A 31 1.10 -15.32 2.68
C LYS A 31 1.51 -13.99 2.09
N VAL A 32 2.26 -13.23 2.88
CA VAL A 32 2.99 -12.05 2.43
C VAL A 32 4.47 -12.29 2.66
N ILE A 33 5.26 -12.01 1.63
CA ILE A 33 6.72 -12.10 1.68
C ILE A 33 7.28 -10.70 1.44
N ILE A 34 8.18 -10.29 2.32
CA ILE A 34 8.96 -9.07 2.15
C ILE A 34 10.35 -9.39 1.61
N TYR A 35 10.89 -8.51 0.79
CA TYR A 35 12.10 -8.72 0.01
C TYR A 35 13.09 -7.56 0.18
N ASP A 36 14.35 -7.93 0.36
CA ASP A 36 15.49 -7.03 0.18
C ASP A 36 15.96 -7.21 -1.26
N PHE A 37 15.92 -6.15 -2.05
CA PHE A 37 16.28 -6.19 -3.46
C PHE A 37 16.94 -4.87 -3.90
N GLU A 38 17.43 -4.82 -5.13
CA GLU A 38 18.02 -3.61 -5.72
C GLU A 38 17.18 -3.20 -6.93
N GLY A 39 16.34 -2.17 -6.78
CA GLY A 39 15.60 -1.58 -7.89
C GLY A 39 16.53 -0.77 -8.80
N GLY A 40 16.45 -0.98 -10.10
CA GLY A 40 17.20 -0.21 -11.11
C GLY A 40 18.70 -0.52 -11.24
N LYS A 41 19.31 -1.35 -10.38
CA LYS A 41 20.69 -1.86 -10.56
C LYS A 41 20.66 -3.30 -11.08
N GLY A 42 21.03 -3.52 -12.35
CA GLY A 42 21.14 -4.86 -12.93
C GLY A 42 19.85 -5.46 -13.49
N SER A 43 18.74 -4.71 -13.43
CA SER A 43 17.53 -4.97 -14.21
C SER A 43 16.92 -3.64 -14.62
N GLU A 44 16.30 -3.55 -15.80
CA GLU A 44 15.55 -2.36 -16.24
C GLU A 44 14.32 -2.07 -15.36
N ASN A 45 14.03 -2.95 -14.40
CA ASN A 45 12.84 -2.89 -13.57
C ASN A 45 13.12 -2.23 -12.22
N LEU A 46 12.35 -1.17 -11.94
CA LEU A 46 12.32 -0.53 -10.62
C LEU A 46 11.44 -1.30 -9.61
N HIS A 47 10.74 -2.34 -10.03
CA HIS A 47 9.73 -3.01 -9.22
C HIS A 47 10.16 -4.39 -8.73
N ILE A 48 9.63 -4.80 -7.58
CA ILE A 48 9.90 -6.14 -7.01
C ILE A 48 9.29 -7.24 -7.86
N ILE A 49 8.19 -6.95 -8.56
CA ILE A 49 7.60 -7.77 -9.62
C ILE A 49 7.68 -6.95 -10.90
N ASP A 50 8.23 -7.53 -11.96
CA ASP A 50 8.34 -6.87 -13.27
C ASP A 50 7.01 -6.86 -14.05
N ASN A 51 7.01 -6.23 -15.22
CA ASN A 51 5.84 -6.15 -16.09
C ASN A 51 5.37 -7.52 -16.62
N ASN A 52 6.20 -8.56 -16.54
CA ASN A 52 5.88 -9.93 -16.92
C ASN A 52 5.39 -10.77 -15.73
N GLY A 53 5.25 -10.17 -14.54
CA GLY A 53 4.85 -10.85 -13.31
C GLY A 53 5.98 -11.66 -12.64
N LYS A 54 7.24 -11.47 -13.05
CA LYS A 54 8.40 -12.17 -12.49
C LYS A 54 8.98 -11.38 -11.31
N LEU A 55 9.42 -12.11 -10.29
CA LEU A 55 10.16 -11.55 -9.17
C LEU A 55 11.52 -11.00 -9.65
N SER A 56 11.92 -9.85 -9.12
CA SER A 56 13.20 -9.23 -9.43
C SER A 56 14.37 -10.18 -9.19
N GLU A 57 15.29 -10.25 -10.15
CA GLU A 57 16.50 -11.07 -10.09
C GLU A 57 17.53 -10.54 -9.07
N THR A 58 17.36 -9.30 -8.61
CA THR A 58 18.25 -8.64 -7.66
C THR A 58 17.89 -8.90 -6.20
N VAL A 59 16.93 -9.80 -5.95
CA VAL A 59 16.51 -10.19 -4.60
C VAL A 59 17.69 -10.83 -3.86
N LYS A 60 18.04 -10.23 -2.72
CA LYS A 60 19.10 -10.70 -1.82
C LYS A 60 18.55 -11.46 -0.64
N LYS A 61 17.33 -11.13 -0.21
CA LYS A 61 16.70 -11.72 0.98
C LYS A 61 15.19 -11.74 0.85
N LYS A 62 14.57 -12.72 1.52
CA LYS A 62 13.11 -12.82 1.68
C LYS A 62 12.73 -13.24 3.09
N VAL A 63 11.60 -12.73 3.58
CA VAL A 63 11.02 -13.11 4.87
C VAL A 63 9.51 -13.23 4.73
N ILE A 64 8.95 -14.35 5.19
CA ILE A 64 7.49 -14.53 5.30
C ILE A 64 7.02 -13.81 6.57
N LEU A 65 6.03 -12.94 6.45
CA LEU A 65 5.46 -12.21 7.58
C LEU A 65 4.46 -13.08 8.35
N ASP A 66 4.39 -12.88 9.67
CA ASP A 66 3.32 -13.42 10.50
C ASP A 66 1.99 -12.67 10.28
N GLN A 67 0.88 -13.35 10.58
CA GLN A 67 -0.47 -12.83 10.34
C GLN A 67 -0.73 -11.48 11.00
N LYS A 68 -0.28 -11.28 12.24
CA LYS A 68 -0.45 -10.01 12.98
C LYS A 68 0.27 -8.85 12.29
N THR A 69 1.47 -9.12 11.77
CA THR A 69 2.24 -8.13 11.00
C THR A 69 1.57 -7.82 9.66
N ILE A 70 1.00 -8.83 8.99
CA ILE A 70 0.25 -8.67 7.73
C ILE A 70 -0.98 -7.78 7.93
N GLU A 71 -1.77 -8.03 8.98
CA GLU A 71 -2.96 -7.24 9.31
C GLU A 71 -2.58 -5.78 9.62
N THR A 72 -1.54 -5.59 10.45
CA THR A 72 -1.07 -4.25 10.81
C THR A 72 -0.56 -3.48 9.58
N LEU A 73 0.21 -4.15 8.70
CA LEU A 73 0.70 -3.57 7.46
C LEU A 73 -0.45 -3.17 6.53
N SER A 74 -1.43 -4.06 6.34
CA SER A 74 -2.58 -3.84 5.46
C SER A 74 -3.45 -2.67 5.94
N MET A 75 -3.74 -2.61 7.25
CA MET A 75 -4.44 -1.48 7.85
C MET A 75 -3.68 -0.16 7.67
N LYS A 76 -2.35 -0.18 7.84
CA LYS A 76 -1.54 1.01 7.64
C LYS A 76 -1.53 1.46 6.18
N LEU A 77 -1.40 0.55 5.23
CA LEU A 77 -1.47 0.87 3.79
C LEU A 77 -2.80 1.55 3.42
N GLU A 78 -3.90 1.23 4.09
CA GLU A 78 -5.22 1.79 3.78
C GLU A 78 -5.60 3.00 4.64
N SER A 79 -4.76 3.35 5.61
CA SER A 79 -5.00 4.49 6.49
C SER A 79 -4.49 5.77 5.86
N LYS A 80 -5.35 6.80 5.75
CA LYS A 80 -4.93 8.15 5.34
C LYS A 80 -3.82 8.70 6.25
N GLN A 81 -3.80 8.36 7.53
CA GLN A 81 -2.79 8.83 8.48
C GLN A 81 -1.39 8.25 8.20
N SER A 82 -1.30 7.24 7.33
CA SER A 82 -0.02 6.68 6.88
C SER A 82 0.63 7.49 5.76
N TYR A 83 -0.05 8.51 5.23
CA TYR A 83 0.43 9.34 4.13
C TYR A 83 0.30 10.83 4.49
N GLY A 84 0.56 11.71 3.52
CA GLY A 84 0.48 13.17 3.71
C GLY A 84 1.85 13.85 3.82
N ALA A 85 2.95 13.14 3.56
CA ALA A 85 4.29 13.72 3.56
C ALA A 85 4.80 13.98 2.13
N GLY A 86 5.84 14.82 2.01
CA GLY A 86 6.55 15.01 0.75
C GLY A 86 7.40 13.80 0.36
N THR A 87 7.70 13.69 -0.93
CA THR A 87 8.59 12.67 -1.52
C THR A 87 9.77 13.33 -2.22
N ALA A 88 10.91 12.64 -2.29
CA ALA A 88 11.95 13.03 -3.25
C ALA A 88 11.53 12.66 -4.68
N SER A 89 12.14 13.30 -5.68
CA SER A 89 11.87 13.00 -7.09
C SER A 89 12.42 11.65 -7.54
N CYS A 90 13.46 11.14 -6.87
CA CYS A 90 14.04 9.84 -7.17
C CYS A 90 13.10 8.68 -6.77
N PHE A 91 13.32 7.52 -7.38
CA PHE A 91 12.70 6.27 -6.95
C PHE A 91 13.64 5.09 -7.16
N VAL A 92 14.44 4.78 -6.14
CA VAL A 92 15.38 3.66 -6.13
C VAL A 92 14.98 2.72 -4.97
N PRO A 93 14.00 1.82 -5.19
CA PRO A 93 13.46 1.01 -4.12
C PRO A 93 14.36 -0.17 -3.79
N HIS A 94 14.44 -0.48 -2.49
CA HIS A 94 15.20 -1.62 -1.98
C HIS A 94 14.38 -2.55 -1.08
N PHE A 95 13.11 -2.20 -0.88
CA PHE A 95 12.20 -2.96 -0.03
C PHE A 95 10.93 -3.33 -0.81
N GLY A 96 10.75 -4.64 -1.02
CA GLY A 96 9.62 -5.20 -1.72
C GLY A 96 8.64 -5.86 -0.75
N ILE A 97 7.35 -5.76 -1.02
CA ILE A 97 6.29 -6.48 -0.30
C ILE A 97 5.45 -7.17 -1.37
N VAL A 98 5.30 -8.49 -1.31
CA VAL A 98 4.51 -9.25 -2.27
C VAL A 98 3.51 -10.15 -1.54
N TYR A 99 2.25 -10.02 -1.96
CA TYR A 99 1.12 -10.80 -1.48
C TYR A 99 0.91 -11.97 -2.42
N TYR A 100 0.78 -13.18 -1.88
CA TYR A 100 0.66 -14.41 -2.66
C TYR A 100 -0.64 -15.14 -2.36
N LEU A 101 -1.25 -15.70 -3.40
CA LEU A 101 -2.32 -16.69 -3.33
C LEU A 101 -1.96 -17.88 -4.20
N LYS A 102 -1.97 -19.08 -3.65
CA LYS A 102 -1.57 -20.34 -4.31
C LYS A 102 -0.21 -20.22 -5.00
N ASN A 103 0.75 -19.62 -4.29
CA ASN A 103 2.11 -19.30 -4.77
C ASN A 103 2.21 -18.34 -5.98
N LYS A 104 1.13 -17.65 -6.35
CA LYS A 104 1.13 -16.62 -7.39
C LYS A 104 1.06 -15.22 -6.77
N PRO A 105 1.88 -14.24 -7.21
CA PRO A 105 1.72 -12.85 -6.80
C PRO A 105 0.33 -12.32 -7.17
N VAL A 106 -0.39 -11.74 -6.20
CA VAL A 106 -1.72 -11.11 -6.42
C VAL A 106 -1.70 -9.61 -6.18
N ALA A 107 -0.71 -9.13 -5.44
CA ALA A 107 -0.37 -7.72 -5.29
C ALA A 107 1.10 -7.60 -4.90
N HIS A 108 1.72 -6.50 -5.27
CA HIS A 108 3.06 -6.12 -4.83
C HIS A 108 3.18 -4.62 -4.60
N ILE A 109 4.16 -4.26 -3.77
CA ILE A 109 4.54 -2.89 -3.43
C ILE A 109 6.07 -2.82 -3.46
N SER A 110 6.59 -1.78 -4.12
CA SER A 110 8.00 -1.41 -4.06
C SER A 110 8.14 -0.13 -3.26
N VAL A 111 9.06 -0.13 -2.29
CA VAL A 111 9.25 0.96 -1.34
C VAL A 111 10.67 1.49 -1.46
N CYS A 112 10.78 2.80 -1.71
CA CYS A 112 12.02 3.55 -1.57
C CYS A 112 11.98 4.31 -0.24
N MET A 113 12.76 3.82 0.73
CA MET A 113 12.80 4.43 2.06
C MET A 113 13.40 5.83 2.02
N ASP A 114 14.40 6.09 1.17
CA ASP A 114 15.06 7.40 1.05
C ASP A 114 14.17 8.43 0.33
N CYS A 115 13.43 7.98 -0.67
CA CYS A 115 12.49 8.79 -1.43
C CYS A 115 11.20 9.11 -0.65
N ASN A 116 11.00 8.47 0.51
CA ASN A 116 9.77 8.49 1.29
C ASN A 116 8.52 8.06 0.47
N ARG A 117 8.71 7.16 -0.49
CA ARG A 117 7.69 6.82 -1.49
C ARG A 117 7.53 5.30 -1.62
N LEU A 118 6.30 4.89 -1.89
CA LEU A 118 5.98 3.53 -2.33
C LEU A 118 5.16 3.57 -3.63
N ILE A 119 5.30 2.53 -4.43
CA ILE A 119 4.48 2.28 -5.62
C ILE A 119 3.82 0.91 -5.45
N SER A 120 2.51 0.86 -5.64
CA SER A 120 1.67 -0.31 -5.45
C SER A 120 1.01 -0.75 -6.75
N SER A 121 0.96 -2.05 -6.98
CA SER A 121 0.17 -2.68 -8.06
C SER A 121 -1.35 -2.54 -7.90
N LYS A 122 -1.81 -2.23 -6.68
CA LYS A 122 -3.20 -1.92 -6.38
C LYS A 122 -3.33 -0.45 -6.04
N ASN A 123 -4.39 0.20 -6.52
CA ASN A 123 -4.66 1.60 -6.17
C ASN A 123 -4.93 1.74 -4.66
N ILE A 124 -4.11 2.53 -3.97
CA ILE A 124 -4.28 2.84 -2.55
C ILE A 124 -4.88 4.23 -2.44
N MET A 125 -6.20 4.32 -2.26
CA MET A 125 -6.90 5.60 -2.18
C MET A 125 -6.41 6.50 -1.03
N ALA A 126 -5.87 5.90 0.04
CA ALA A 126 -5.32 6.62 1.18
C ALA A 126 -4.04 7.43 0.85
N GLN A 127 -3.31 7.04 -0.20
CA GLN A 127 -2.09 7.69 -0.66
C GLN A 127 -2.39 9.04 -1.34
N ASN A 128 -3.56 9.18 -1.96
CA ASN A 128 -3.95 10.34 -2.76
C ASN A 128 -4.27 11.56 -1.88
N GLN A 129 -3.25 12.29 -1.44
CA GLN A 129 -3.36 13.45 -0.54
C GLN A 129 -2.75 14.73 -1.11
N GLY A 130 -3.25 15.87 -0.62
CA GLY A 130 -2.83 17.18 -1.11
C GLY A 130 -3.22 17.39 -2.57
N LYS A 131 -4.48 17.11 -2.91
CA LYS A 131 -5.01 17.33 -4.27
C LYS A 131 -4.83 18.81 -4.62
N THR A 132 -4.10 19.05 -5.70
CA THR A 132 -3.77 20.38 -6.24
C THR A 132 -4.18 20.41 -7.71
N GLY A 133 -4.38 21.60 -8.27
CA GLY A 133 -4.82 21.78 -9.65
C GLY A 133 -6.33 21.64 -9.82
N SER A 134 -6.80 21.65 -11.07
CA SER A 134 -8.23 21.61 -11.42
C SER A 134 -8.45 20.82 -12.71
N GLY A 135 -9.62 20.17 -12.83
CA GLY A 135 -9.96 19.39 -14.02
C GLY A 135 -8.96 18.27 -14.31
N LYS A 136 -8.46 18.21 -15.55
CA LYS A 136 -7.50 17.20 -16.02
C LYS A 136 -6.09 17.40 -15.44
N ASP A 137 -5.80 18.59 -14.92
CA ASP A 137 -4.49 18.95 -14.37
C ASP A 137 -4.44 18.74 -12.85
N SER A 138 -5.38 17.96 -12.28
CA SER A 138 -5.35 17.67 -10.85
C SER A 138 -4.33 16.58 -10.52
N TYR A 139 -3.45 16.84 -9.56
CA TYR A 139 -2.43 15.90 -9.08
C TYR A 139 -2.32 15.93 -7.55
N TYR A 140 -1.59 14.98 -6.97
CA TYR A 140 -1.43 14.83 -5.52
C TYR A 140 0.02 15.14 -5.13
N LEU A 141 0.21 16.11 -4.22
CA LEU A 141 1.54 16.55 -3.77
C LEU A 141 2.05 15.81 -2.54
N LEU A 142 1.16 15.16 -1.78
CA LEU A 142 1.46 14.63 -0.44
C LEU A 142 1.28 13.11 -0.37
N GLU A 143 1.75 12.40 -1.40
CA GLU A 143 1.65 10.94 -1.52
C GLU A 143 2.72 10.17 -0.73
N GLY A 144 3.63 10.88 -0.05
CA GLY A 144 4.70 10.29 0.73
C GLY A 144 4.22 9.70 2.05
N MET A 145 5.00 8.75 2.56
CA MET A 145 4.69 8.07 3.82
C MET A 145 4.83 9.04 5.01
N SER A 146 3.87 9.01 5.94
CA SER A 146 3.98 9.74 7.19
C SER A 146 5.14 9.21 8.02
N LYS A 147 5.64 10.02 8.98
CA LYS A 147 6.74 9.60 9.86
C LYS A 147 6.43 8.28 10.59
N SER A 148 5.20 8.13 11.08
CA SER A 148 4.79 6.92 11.82
C SER A 148 4.72 5.70 10.91
N PHE A 149 4.28 5.84 9.66
CA PHE A 149 4.25 4.73 8.71
C PHE A 149 5.65 4.34 8.23
N ARG A 150 6.48 5.33 7.88
CA ARG A 150 7.88 5.08 7.52
C ARG A 150 8.66 4.42 8.66
N SER A 151 8.43 4.84 9.90
CA SER A 151 9.05 4.23 11.09
C SER A 151 8.58 2.79 11.29
N PHE A 152 7.30 2.48 11.06
CA PHE A 152 6.80 1.10 11.07
C PHE A 152 7.51 0.22 10.02
N LEU A 153 7.62 0.66 8.77
CA LEU A 153 8.32 -0.11 7.73
C LEU A 153 9.80 -0.26 8.05
N ASN A 154 10.46 0.80 8.53
CA ASN A 154 11.85 0.75 8.96
C ASN A 154 12.07 -0.21 10.15
N GLY A 155 11.08 -0.32 11.04
CA GLY A 155 11.05 -1.31 12.11
C GLY A 155 11.10 -2.75 11.58
N LEU A 156 10.38 -3.04 10.48
CA LEU A 156 10.47 -4.34 9.80
C LEU A 156 11.87 -4.57 9.21
N LEU A 157 12.44 -3.55 8.54
CA LEU A 157 13.79 -3.64 7.97
C LEU A 157 14.84 -3.93 9.03
N LYS A 158 14.78 -3.23 10.17
CA LYS A 158 15.66 -3.45 11.32
C LYS A 158 15.47 -4.84 11.94
N LYS A 159 14.22 -5.22 12.24
CA LYS A 159 13.86 -6.53 12.82
C LYS A 159 14.44 -7.68 12.00
N TYR A 160 14.33 -7.59 10.68
CA TYR A 160 14.78 -8.65 9.79
C TYR A 160 16.16 -8.41 9.17
N LYS A 161 16.92 -7.41 9.63
CA LYS A 161 18.28 -7.11 9.15
C LYS A 161 18.36 -6.97 7.62
N PHE A 162 17.53 -6.08 7.05
CA PHE A 162 17.57 -5.72 5.63
C PHE A 162 18.64 -4.64 5.41
N SER A 163 19.13 -4.49 4.19
CA SER A 163 20.26 -3.63 3.83
C SER A 163 19.95 -2.12 3.98
N HIS A 164 18.79 -1.66 3.50
CA HIS A 164 18.45 -0.23 3.38
C HIS A 164 17.60 0.30 4.55
N GLN A 165 18.14 0.20 5.77
CA GLN A 165 17.53 0.74 6.99
C GLN A 165 17.78 2.25 7.11
N VAL A 166 16.76 3.01 7.48
CA VAL A 166 16.89 4.45 7.76
C VAL A 166 17.35 4.64 9.20
N LYS A 167 18.44 5.38 9.43
CA LYS A 167 18.98 5.58 10.77
C LYS A 167 18.07 6.45 11.67
N ASN A 168 17.39 7.45 11.08
CA ASN A 168 16.57 8.45 11.81
C ASN A 168 15.12 8.52 11.30
N SER A 169 14.31 7.47 11.52
CA SER A 169 12.88 7.41 11.11
C SER A 169 11.91 7.72 12.25
#